data_AF-A0A173LXP4-F1
#
_entry.id   AF-A0A173LXP4-F1
#
_cell.length_a   1.000
_cell.length_b   1.000
_cell.length_c   1.000
_cell.angle_alpha   90.00
_cell.angle_beta   90.00
_cell.angle_gamma   90.00
#
_symmetry.space_group_name_H-M   'P 1'
#
loop_
_entity.id
_entity.type
_entity.pdbx_description
1 polymer ?
#
loop_
_entity_poly.entity_id
_entity_poly.type
_entity_poly.pdbx_seq_one_letter_code
_entity_poly.pdbx_strand_id
1 'polypeptide(L)'
;MALMTDPMTTSRGILKLISESVSAADLAKASSTLELGYPRDAIFYALVAARDSGASVSSGVRELILTGISWPEDELKDITSTLKNIPLLAA
;
A
#
# COMPACT_ATOMS: atom_id res chain seq x y z
N MET A 1 -11.99 3.29 19.94
CA MET A 1 -10.56 3.60 20.07
C MET A 1 -9.89 3.18 18.78
N ALA A 2 -9.63 4.11 17.86
CA ALA A 2 -8.73 3.81 16.76
C ALA A 2 -7.33 3.69 17.38
N LEU A 3 -6.70 2.51 17.32
CA LEU A 3 -5.25 2.46 17.53
C LEU A 3 -4.67 3.42 16.49
N MET A 4 -4.21 4.59 16.93
CA MET A 4 -3.39 5.47 16.10
C MET A 4 -2.04 4.78 15.94
N THR A 5 -2.02 3.71 15.14
CA THR A 5 -0.79 3.07 14.71
C THR A 5 -0.06 4.10 13.88
N ASP A 6 1.17 4.40 14.29
CA ASP A 6 2.02 5.35 13.58
C ASP A 6 2.03 5.02 12.07
N PRO A 7 1.70 5.99 11.20
CA PRO A 7 1.53 5.73 9.77
C PRO A 7 2.81 5.20 9.12
N MET A 8 3.98 5.52 9.68
CA MET A 8 5.25 4.92 9.26
C MET A 8 5.30 3.42 9.52
N THR A 9 4.95 2.99 10.73
CA THR A 9 4.90 1.59 11.13
C THR A 9 3.85 0.82 10.32
N THR A 10 2.66 1.39 10.14
CA THR A 10 1.62 0.77 9.31
C THR A 10 2.06 0.61 7.86
N SER A 11 2.63 1.65 7.27
CA SER A 11 3.11 1.61 5.88
C SER A 11 4.26 0.60 5.71
N ARG A 12 5.19 0.52 6.65
CA ARG A 12 6.24 -0.51 6.66
C ARG A 12 5.65 -1.92 6.65
N GLY A 13 4.64 -2.15 7.49
CA GLY A 13 3.90 -3.42 7.51
C GLY A 13 3.25 -3.75 6.17
N ILE A 14 2.55 -2.77 5.58
CA ILE A 14 1.89 -2.92 4.28
C ILE A 14 2.91 -3.21 3.16
N LEU A 15 4.00 -2.45 3.08
CA LEU A 15 5.05 -2.67 2.07
C LEU A 15 5.67 -4.07 2.21
N LYS A 16 5.88 -4.54 3.45
CA LYS A 16 6.37 -5.90 3.71
C LYS A 16 5.41 -6.96 3.18
N LEU A 17 4.11 -6.80 3.40
CA LEU A 17 3.10 -7.73 2.87
C LEU A 17 3.02 -7.69 1.34
N ILE A 18 3.10 -6.51 0.73
CA ILE A 18 3.11 -6.36 -0.74
C ILE A 18 4.38 -7.00 -1.34
N SER A 19 5.51 -6.94 -0.63
CA SER A 19 6.77 -7.56 -1.07
C SER A 19 6.73 -9.08 -1.18
N GLU A 20 5.69 -9.74 -0.64
CA GLU A 20 5.46 -11.17 -0.85
C GLU A 20 4.99 -11.48 -2.27
N SER A 21 4.40 -10.49 -2.96
CA SER A 21 3.87 -10.64 -4.33
C SER A 21 4.56 -9.73 -5.36
N VAL A 22 5.29 -8.71 -4.91
CA VAL A 22 5.99 -7.74 -5.77
C VAL A 22 7.48 -7.78 -5.47
N SER A 23 8.31 -7.77 -6.50
CA SER A 23 9.76 -7.80 -6.34
C SER A 23 10.29 -6.55 -5.63
N ALA A 24 11.38 -6.70 -4.88
CA ALA A 24 12.03 -5.59 -4.18
C ALA A 24 12.50 -4.46 -5.13
N ALA A 25 12.84 -4.79 -6.39
CA ALA A 25 13.21 -3.81 -7.40
C ALA A 25 12.03 -2.87 -7.75
N ASP A 26 10.84 -3.42 -7.93
CA ASP A 26 9.63 -2.64 -8.24
C ASP A 26 9.15 -1.84 -7.02
N LEU A 27 9.37 -2.37 -5.80
CA LEU A 27 9.09 -1.66 -4.55
C LEU A 27 10.17 -0.66 -4.12
N ALA A 28 11.30 -0.55 -4.84
CA ALA A 28 12.41 0.31 -4.43
C ALA A 28 11.97 1.77 -4.26
N LYS A 29 11.11 2.27 -5.16
CA LYS A 29 10.56 3.64 -5.07
C LYS A 29 9.66 3.82 -3.84
N ALA A 30 8.81 2.83 -3.54
CA ALA A 30 7.93 2.86 -2.38
C ALA A 30 8.75 2.88 -1.08
N SER A 31 9.74 1.98 -0.97
CA SER A 31 10.63 1.90 0.20
C SER A 31 11.41 3.19 0.42
N SER A 32 12.02 3.75 -0.63
CA SER A 32 12.75 5.02 -0.53
C SER A 32 11.84 6.18 -0.10
N THR A 33 10.62 6.24 -0.64
CA THR A 33 9.62 7.26 -0.27
C THR A 33 9.24 7.16 1.21
N LEU A 34 9.13 5.93 1.73
CA LEU A 34 8.85 5.68 3.14
C LEU A 34 10.02 6.14 4.03
N GLU A 35 11.26 5.84 3.63
CA GLU A 35 12.45 6.29 4.36
C GLU A 35 12.60 7.82 4.39
N LEU A 36 12.04 8.52 3.39
CA LEU A 36 12.05 9.98 3.30
C LEU A 36 11.00 10.68 4.18
N GLY A 37 10.09 9.96 4.85
CA GLY A 37 9.07 10.60 5.68
C GLY A 37 7.64 10.52 5.15
N TYR A 38 7.40 9.86 4.01
CA TYR A 38 6.13 9.94 3.28
C TYR A 38 5.38 8.59 3.24
N PRO A 39 4.68 8.20 4.33
CA PRO A 39 4.04 6.89 4.44
C PRO A 39 2.92 6.65 3.44
N ARG A 40 2.09 7.67 3.17
CA ARG A 40 0.95 7.58 2.23
C ARG A 40 1.43 7.39 0.79
N ASP A 41 2.35 8.23 0.34
CA ASP A 41 2.96 8.13 -0.98
C ASP A 41 3.69 6.78 -1.17
N ALA A 42 4.35 6.27 -0.13
CA ALA A 42 4.97 4.96 -0.18
C ALA A 42 3.96 3.85 -0.49
N ILE A 43 2.80 3.85 0.18
CA ILE A 43 1.72 2.89 -0.11
C ILE A 43 1.21 3.08 -1.53
N PHE A 44 0.98 4.32 -1.97
CA PHE A 44 0.53 4.59 -3.33
C PHE A 44 1.51 4.02 -4.36
N TYR A 45 2.81 4.28 -4.22
CA TYR A 45 3.81 3.72 -5.12
C TYR A 45 3.91 2.20 -5.04
N ALA A 46 3.72 1.59 -3.88
CA ALA A 46 3.68 0.14 -3.74
C ALA A 46 2.48 -0.47 -4.50
N LEU A 47 1.32 0.18 -4.45
CA LEU A 47 0.13 -0.23 -5.20
C LEU A 47 0.31 -0.06 -6.71
N VAL A 48 0.91 1.05 -7.15
CA VAL A 48 1.27 1.26 -8.56
C VAL A 48 2.23 0.17 -9.03
N ALA A 49 3.28 -0.14 -8.27
CA ALA A 49 4.20 -1.22 -8.58
C ALA A 49 3.52 -2.59 -8.65
N ALA A 50 2.60 -2.88 -7.72
CA ALA A 50 1.81 -4.12 -7.76
C ALA A 50 0.94 -4.20 -9.02
N ARG A 51 0.31 -3.09 -9.42
CA ARG A 51 -0.48 -3.01 -10.64
C ARG A 51 0.37 -3.24 -11.88
N ASP A 52 1.49 -2.52 -12.03
CA ASP A 52 2.38 -2.62 -13.20
C ASP A 52 3.02 -4.00 -13.32
N SER A 53 3.38 -4.62 -12.19
CA SER A 53 3.91 -5.99 -12.14
C SER A 53 2.83 -7.06 -12.39
N GLY A 54 1.55 -6.69 -12.46
CA GLY A 54 0.42 -7.64 -12.51
C GLY A 54 0.28 -8.50 -11.25
N ALA A 55 0.89 -8.07 -10.15
CA ALA A 55 0.88 -8.78 -8.89
C ALA A 55 -0.49 -8.68 -8.21
N SER A 56 -0.86 -9.74 -7.51
CA SER A 56 -2.10 -9.79 -6.76
C SER A 56 -1.90 -9.25 -5.34
N VAL A 57 -2.88 -8.50 -4.84
CA VAL A 57 -2.87 -7.99 -3.45
C VAL A 57 -4.04 -8.58 -2.69
N SER A 58 -3.76 -9.23 -1.56
CA SER A 58 -4.74 -9.89 -0.68
C SER A 58 -5.74 -8.92 -0.09
N SER A 59 -6.98 -9.37 0.11
CA SER A 59 -8.07 -8.58 0.70
C SER A 59 -7.69 -7.93 2.03
N GLY A 60 -6.99 -8.66 2.90
CA GLY A 60 -6.51 -8.13 4.18
C GLY A 60 -5.54 -6.95 4.05
N VAL A 61 -4.65 -6.96 3.05
CA VAL A 61 -3.75 -5.84 2.76
C VAL A 61 -4.54 -4.63 2.27
N ARG A 62 -5.57 -4.85 1.43
CA ARG A 62 -6.44 -3.76 0.95
C ARG A 62 -7.21 -3.11 2.11
N GLU A 63 -7.75 -3.92 3.02
CA GLU A 63 -8.45 -3.43 4.20
C GLU A 63 -7.51 -2.65 5.12
N LEU A 64 -6.29 -3.17 5.35
CA LEU A 64 -5.26 -2.47 6.12
C LEU A 64 -4.89 -1.12 5.50
N ILE A 65 -4.82 -1.02 4.18
CA ILE A 65 -4.56 0.25 3.50
C ILE A 65 -5.70 1.25 3.76
N LEU A 66 -6.96 0.81 3.63
CA LEU A 66 -8.13 1.68 3.75
C LEU A 66 -8.43 2.11 5.20
N THR A 67 -8.12 1.26 6.17
CA THR A 67 -8.49 1.47 7.59
C THR A 67 -7.31 1.74 8.51
N GLY A 68 -6.11 1.27 8.16
CA GLY A 68 -4.91 1.38 8.98
C GLY A 68 -4.22 2.74 8.91
N ILE A 69 -4.55 3.57 7.91
CA ILE A 69 -4.07 4.94 7.78
C ILE A 69 -5.24 5.87 7.47
N SER A 70 -5.22 7.07 8.04
CA SER A 70 -6.16 8.13 7.70
C SER A 70 -5.74 8.79 6.40
N TRP A 71 -6.63 8.78 5.41
CA TRP A 71 -6.44 9.36 4.08
C TRP A 71 -7.25 10.65 3.93
N PRO A 72 -6.71 11.67 3.26
CA PRO A 72 -7.51 12.74 2.67
C PRO A 72 -8.51 12.16 1.65
N GLU A 73 -9.66 12.82 1.47
CA GLU A 73 -10.74 12.30 0.65
C GLU A 73 -10.34 12.10 -0.83
N ASP A 74 -9.57 13.05 -1.38
CA ASP A 74 -9.00 12.96 -2.73
C ASP A 74 -8.06 11.75 -2.88
N GLU A 75 -7.11 11.57 -1.95
CA GLU A 75 -6.18 10.44 -1.98
C GLU A 75 -6.90 9.10 -1.79
N LEU A 76 -7.90 9.05 -0.92
CA LEU A 76 -8.68 7.83 -0.69
C LEU A 76 -9.38 7.36 -1.97
N LYS A 77 -9.88 8.30 -2.77
CA LYS A 77 -10.50 8.00 -4.07
C LYS A 77 -9.49 7.42 -5.05
N ASP A 78 -8.29 8.00 -5.13
CA ASP A 78 -7.20 7.50 -5.99
C ASP A 78 -6.72 6.10 -5.55
N ILE A 79 -6.55 5.90 -4.24
CA ILE A 79 -6.17 4.59 -3.67
C ILE A 79 -7.24 3.55 -3.97
N THR A 80 -8.52 3.87 -3.72
CA THR A 80 -9.64 2.96 -3.98
C THR A 80 -9.74 2.60 -5.47
N SER A 81 -9.54 3.59 -6.35
CA SER A 81 -9.48 3.37 -7.80
C SER A 81 -8.33 2.45 -8.18
N THR A 82 -7.14 2.70 -7.64
CA THR A 82 -5.94 1.87 -7.90
C THR A 82 -6.14 0.44 -7.43
N LEU A 83 -6.69 0.23 -6.23
CA LEU A 83 -6.99 -1.09 -5.67
C LEU A 83 -7.99 -1.89 -6.53
N LYS A 84 -8.97 -1.23 -7.16
CA LYS A 84 -9.90 -1.91 -8.09
C LYS A 84 -9.21 -2.42 -9.35
N ASN A 85 -8.09 -1.79 -9.74
CA ASN A 85 -7.32 -2.16 -10.93
C ASN A 85 -6.22 -3.21 -10.64
N ILE A 86 -6.02 -3.58 -9.38
CA ILE A 86 -5.07 -4.63 -8.98
C ILE A 86 -5.84 -5.95 -8.84
N PRO A 87 -5.32 -7.09 -9.35
CA PRO A 87 -5.92 -8.40 -9.12
C PRO A 87 -6.01 -8.74 -7.63
N LEU A 88 -7.14 -9.31 -7.19
CA LEU A 88 -7.29 -9.76 -5.81
C LEU A 88 -6.59 -11.11 -5.66
N LEU A 89 -5.66 -11.22 -4.70
CA LEU A 89 -5.14 -12.53 -4.33
C LEU A 89 -6.28 -13.27 -3.62
N ALA A 90 -6.81 -14.31 -4.27
CA ALA A 90 -7.80 -15.20 -3.65
C ALA A 90 -7.14 -15.90 -2.45
N ALA A 91 -7.83 -15.88 -1.32
CA ALA A 91 -7.39 -16.51 -0.07
C ALA A 91 -7.31 -18.03 -0.18
#